data_AF-A0A1H4JEY2-F1
#
_entry.id   AF-A0A1H4JEY2-F1
#
_cell.length_a   1.000
_cell.length_b   1.000
_cell.length_c   1.000
_cell.angle_alpha   90.00
_cell.angle_beta   90.00
_cell.angle_gamma   90.00
#
_symmetry.space_group_name_H-M   'P 1'
#
loop_
_entity.id
_entity.type
_entity.pdbx_description
1 polymer ?
#
loop_
_entity_poly.entity_id
_entity_poly.type
_entity_poly.pdbx_seq_one_letter_code
_entity_poly.pdbx_strand_id
1 'polypeptide(L)'
;MILERLYQDAENTRIGDRLTELSNASPGFDWMIDIQWADAAQSRVRKIARMRPTMGNRTTTPEHAFISGVNITDATPETRWGQGDAATLVTAVGDGEGESRLISAPGIDTIREAAGWPRLEERRNFSGVDSEETIAAHMARMKQAFFGGQTLVTLEAKIPGDGDYYTGPADLTLGDTAQVNVRVGQDPVDLDEFAIELDAVWPVIGYSLSQDMKTWKPTLADLTGGDIGASG
;
A
#
# COMPACT_ATOMS: atom_id res chain seq x y z
N MET A 1 20.56 11.06 -8.54
CA MET A 1 20.45 12.12 -7.52
C MET A 1 20.38 11.44 -6.17
N ILE A 2 21.30 11.75 -5.26
CA ILE A 2 21.28 11.23 -3.89
C ILE A 2 20.43 12.19 -3.07
N LEU A 3 19.39 11.70 -2.40
CA LEU A 3 18.66 12.47 -1.39
C LEU A 3 19.52 12.49 -0.12
N GLU A 4 20.20 13.60 0.16
CA GLU A 4 21.01 13.78 1.37
C GLU A 4 20.33 14.81 2.27
N ARG A 5 20.17 14.47 3.55
CA ARG A 5 19.66 15.39 4.57
C ARG A 5 20.40 15.21 5.88
N LEU A 6 20.85 16.34 6.46
CA LEU A 6 21.40 16.37 7.81
C LEU A 6 20.24 16.50 8.81
N TYR A 7 20.11 15.51 9.69
CA TYR A 7 19.14 15.54 10.80
C TYR A 7 19.84 15.92 12.09
N GLN A 8 19.29 16.88 12.82
CA GLN A 8 19.85 17.32 14.10
C GLN A 8 19.16 16.62 15.28
N ASP A 9 19.95 16.29 16.31
CA ASP A 9 19.45 15.63 17.53
C ASP A 9 18.34 16.42 18.24
N ALA A 10 18.38 17.75 18.14
CA ALA A 10 17.38 18.66 18.70
C ALA A 10 15.96 18.49 18.11
N GLU A 11 15.80 17.79 16.98
CA GLU A 11 14.50 17.56 16.35
C GLU A 11 13.65 16.48 17.06
N ASN A 12 14.22 15.75 18.04
CA ASN A 12 13.54 14.76 18.89
C ASN A 12 12.52 13.87 18.15
N THR A 13 12.90 13.39 16.97
CA THR A 13 12.04 12.61 16.07
C THR A 13 12.60 11.20 15.89
N ARG A 14 11.74 10.18 15.72
CA ARG A 14 12.20 8.80 15.55
C ARG A 14 12.78 8.62 14.15
N ILE A 15 13.80 7.77 14.04
CA ILE A 15 14.42 7.41 12.75
C ILE A 15 13.38 6.85 11.77
N GLY A 16 12.41 6.06 12.25
CA GLY A 16 11.33 5.52 11.41
C GLY A 16 10.42 6.60 10.82
N ASP A 17 10.12 7.65 11.58
CA ASP A 17 9.28 8.76 11.12
C ASP A 17 10.02 9.52 10.01
N ARG A 18 11.32 9.82 10.21
CA ARG A 18 12.16 10.45 9.18
C ARG A 18 12.33 9.59 7.94
N LEU A 19 12.54 8.29 8.11
CA LEU A 19 12.68 7.37 6.98
C LEU A 19 11.37 7.30 6.17
N THR A 20 10.23 7.39 6.82
CA THR A 20 8.91 7.47 6.18
C THR A 20 8.71 8.81 5.45
N GLU A 21 9.17 9.91 6.02
CA GLU A 21 9.16 11.22 5.33
C GLU A 21 10.02 11.19 4.07
N LEU A 22 11.23 10.64 4.16
CA LEU A 22 12.16 10.44 3.04
C LEU A 22 11.57 9.51 1.97
N SER A 23 10.93 8.40 2.38
CA SER A 23 10.34 7.42 1.46
C SER A 23 9.20 8.02 0.64
N ASN A 24 8.44 8.92 1.27
CA ASN A 24 7.35 9.67 0.64
C ASN A 24 7.83 10.87 -0.20
N ALA A 25 9.13 11.20 -0.18
CA ALA A 25 9.67 12.26 -1.01
C ALA A 25 9.80 11.85 -2.49
N SER A 26 10.24 12.74 -3.39
CA SER A 26 10.50 12.41 -4.79
C SER A 26 12.01 12.26 -5.04
N PRO A 27 12.50 11.18 -5.69
CA PRO A 27 11.77 10.10 -6.37
C PRO A 27 11.21 9.00 -5.46
N GLY A 28 11.40 9.09 -4.14
CA GLY A 28 10.86 8.16 -3.14
C GLY A 28 11.38 6.74 -3.26
N PHE A 29 11.00 5.90 -2.30
CA PHE A 29 11.42 4.51 -2.24
C PHE A 29 10.52 3.73 -1.29
N ASP A 30 10.43 2.41 -1.47
CA ASP A 30 9.87 1.51 -0.48
C ASP A 30 10.96 1.10 0.51
N TRP A 31 10.57 0.96 1.78
CA TRP A 31 11.46 0.42 2.80
C TRP A 31 10.74 -0.55 3.72
N MET A 32 11.50 -1.50 4.24
CA MET A 32 11.02 -2.46 5.23
C MET A 32 12.13 -2.83 6.21
N ILE A 33 11.74 -3.30 7.38
CA ILE A 33 12.64 -3.95 8.33
C ILE A 33 12.39 -5.45 8.25
N ASP A 34 13.38 -6.16 7.72
CA ASP A 34 13.41 -7.62 7.68
C ASP A 34 14.04 -8.16 8.97
N ILE A 35 13.63 -9.35 9.38
CA ILE A 35 14.14 -10.03 10.57
C ILE A 35 14.73 -11.36 10.12
N GLN A 36 16.02 -11.54 10.38
CA GLN A 36 16.73 -12.78 10.07
C GLN A 36 17.40 -13.33 11.32
N TRP A 37 17.53 -14.64 11.40
CA TRP A 37 18.40 -15.26 12.39
C TRP A 37 19.85 -14.84 12.13
N ALA A 38 20.53 -14.36 13.17
CA ALA A 38 21.93 -13.94 13.01
C ALA A 38 22.91 -15.12 13.09
N ASP A 39 22.44 -16.30 13.48
CA ASP A 39 23.19 -17.54 13.50
C ASP A 39 22.31 -18.74 13.17
N ALA A 40 22.95 -19.82 12.70
CA ALA A 40 22.26 -21.07 12.32
C ALA A 40 21.55 -21.73 13.51
N ALA A 41 21.98 -21.43 14.74
CA ALA A 41 21.35 -21.92 15.97
C ALA A 41 20.07 -21.14 16.34
N GLN A 42 19.70 -20.11 15.58
CA GLN A 42 18.50 -19.28 15.80
C GLN A 42 18.46 -18.67 17.22
N SER A 43 19.63 -18.37 17.79
CA SER A 43 19.75 -17.87 19.17
C SER A 43 19.56 -16.37 19.29
N ARG A 44 19.71 -15.64 18.18
CA ARG A 44 19.49 -14.19 18.12
C ARG A 44 18.90 -13.76 16.79
N VAL A 45 18.15 -12.67 16.82
CA VAL A 45 17.62 -12.02 15.63
C VAL A 45 18.47 -10.81 15.24
N ARG A 46 18.60 -10.57 13.94
CA ARG A 46 19.16 -9.36 13.35
C ARG A 46 18.08 -8.65 12.55
N LYS A 47 17.97 -7.34 12.75
CA LYS A 47 17.12 -6.46 11.93
C LYS A 47 17.92 -5.96 10.73
N ILE A 48 17.34 -6.05 9.54
CA ILE A 48 17.95 -5.61 8.28
C ILE A 48 17.00 -4.59 7.65
N ALA A 49 17.45 -3.34 7.53
CA ALA A 49 16.73 -2.32 6.79
C ALA A 49 16.96 -2.52 5.28
N ARG A 50 15.89 -2.71 4.51
CA ARG A 50 15.92 -2.83 3.06
C ARG A 50 15.27 -1.59 2.46
N MET A 51 15.90 -0.98 1.47
CA MET A 51 15.42 0.22 0.78
C MET A 51 15.58 0.01 -0.72
N ARG A 52 14.52 0.21 -1.50
CA ARG A 52 14.50 0.03 -2.96
C ARG A 52 13.50 0.99 -3.59
N PRO A 53 13.67 1.43 -4.86
CA PRO A 53 12.68 2.27 -5.53
C PRO A 53 11.26 1.69 -5.46
N THR A 54 11.14 0.37 -5.64
CA THR A 54 9.95 -0.42 -5.36
C THR A 54 10.36 -1.72 -4.67
N MET A 55 9.59 -2.17 -3.68
CA MET A 55 9.78 -3.48 -3.06
C MET A 55 9.13 -4.57 -3.91
N GLY A 56 9.75 -5.74 -3.92
CA GLY A 56 9.33 -6.89 -4.73
C GLY A 56 9.44 -6.66 -6.23
N ASN A 57 8.87 -7.60 -6.98
CA ASN A 57 8.75 -7.59 -8.42
C ASN A 57 7.34 -7.10 -8.81
N ARG A 58 7.28 -5.88 -9.34
CA ARG A 58 6.03 -5.26 -9.82
C ARG A 58 5.86 -5.55 -11.30
N THR A 59 4.93 -6.44 -11.63
CA THR A 59 4.62 -6.85 -13.01
C THR A 59 3.11 -6.89 -13.24
N THR A 60 2.68 -6.69 -14.48
CA THR A 60 1.28 -6.88 -14.89
C THR A 60 0.94 -8.34 -15.18
N THR A 61 1.96 -9.21 -15.26
CA THR A 61 1.82 -10.66 -15.46
C THR A 61 2.54 -11.40 -14.33
N PRO A 62 1.97 -11.40 -13.11
CA PRO A 62 2.60 -12.04 -11.96
C PRO A 62 2.56 -13.56 -12.06
N GLU A 63 3.60 -14.22 -11.56
CA GLU A 63 3.62 -15.68 -11.39
C GLU A 63 2.72 -16.12 -10.23
N HIS A 64 2.53 -15.24 -9.26
CA HIS A 64 1.69 -15.48 -8.09
C HIS A 64 0.23 -15.21 -8.40
N ALA A 65 -0.63 -16.17 -8.09
CA ALA A 65 -2.08 -16.04 -8.22
C ALA A 65 -2.81 -16.50 -6.96
N PHE A 66 -3.87 -15.76 -6.63
CA PHE A 66 -4.88 -16.09 -5.64
C PHE A 66 -6.23 -16.16 -6.35
N ILE A 67 -6.86 -17.33 -6.34
CA ILE A 67 -8.05 -17.64 -7.12
C ILE A 67 -9.08 -18.32 -6.22
N SER A 68 -10.31 -17.78 -6.19
CA SER A 68 -11.48 -18.39 -5.55
C SER A 68 -11.74 -19.79 -6.08
N GLY A 69 -12.00 -20.74 -5.17
CA GLY A 69 -12.22 -22.15 -5.52
C GLY A 69 -10.94 -22.97 -5.76
N VAL A 70 -9.77 -22.32 -5.83
CA VAL A 70 -8.47 -22.98 -5.91
C VAL A 70 -7.77 -22.90 -4.55
N ASN A 71 -7.18 -21.75 -4.25
CA ASN A 71 -6.37 -21.53 -3.06
C ASN A 71 -6.97 -20.52 -2.08
N ILE A 72 -7.96 -19.71 -2.46
CA ILE A 72 -8.69 -18.82 -1.55
C ILE A 72 -9.85 -19.58 -0.89
N THR A 73 -9.96 -19.46 0.42
CA THR A 73 -11.11 -19.95 1.21
C THR A 73 -12.03 -18.82 1.67
N ASP A 74 -11.50 -17.61 1.87
CA ASP A 74 -12.27 -16.43 2.25
C ASP A 74 -11.57 -15.14 1.81
N ALA A 75 -12.30 -14.04 1.73
CA ALA A 75 -11.75 -12.73 1.41
C ALA A 75 -12.48 -11.62 2.17
N THR A 76 -11.70 -10.73 2.79
CA THR A 76 -12.19 -9.57 3.51
C THR A 76 -11.70 -8.30 2.82
N PRO A 77 -12.53 -7.64 1.99
CA PRO A 77 -12.22 -6.33 1.45
C PRO A 77 -12.37 -5.28 2.56
N GLU A 78 -11.48 -4.32 2.56
CA GLU A 78 -11.51 -3.17 3.43
C GLU A 78 -11.24 -1.93 2.55
N THR A 79 -12.12 -0.94 2.67
CA THR A 79 -11.88 0.38 2.08
C THR A 79 -11.74 1.33 3.25
N ARG A 80 -10.51 1.79 3.49
CA ARG A 80 -10.26 2.75 4.56
C ARG A 80 -10.63 4.14 4.08
N TRP A 81 -11.62 4.71 4.76
CA TRP A 81 -12.09 6.06 4.53
C TRP A 81 -12.06 6.83 5.84
N GLY A 82 -11.00 7.62 6.03
CA GLY A 82 -10.74 8.31 7.28
C GLY A 82 -9.63 9.34 7.17
N GLN A 83 -9.48 10.16 8.21
CA GLN A 83 -8.40 11.13 8.30
C GLN A 83 -7.05 10.41 8.25
N GLY A 84 -6.23 10.72 7.24
CA GLY A 84 -4.94 10.07 7.01
C GLY A 84 -4.99 8.83 6.11
N ASP A 85 -6.19 8.35 5.74
CA ASP A 85 -6.38 7.20 4.84
C ASP A 85 -7.02 7.61 3.50
N ALA A 86 -7.81 8.68 3.48
CA ALA A 86 -8.45 9.22 2.29
C ALA A 86 -8.48 10.75 2.33
N ALA A 87 -8.52 11.38 1.15
CA ALA A 87 -8.77 12.81 1.00
C ALA A 87 -9.45 13.09 -0.34
N THR A 88 -10.26 14.13 -0.41
CA THR A 88 -10.82 14.65 -1.67
C THR A 88 -10.21 16.01 -2.04
N LEU A 89 -9.41 16.58 -1.13
CA LEU A 89 -8.56 17.74 -1.36
C LEU A 89 -7.18 17.51 -0.72
N VAL A 90 -6.11 17.66 -1.49
CA VAL A 90 -4.73 17.53 -1.01
C VAL A 90 -3.92 18.80 -1.28
N THR A 91 -3.12 19.21 -0.31
CA THR A 91 -2.19 20.34 -0.45
C THR A 91 -0.81 19.97 0.08
N ALA A 92 0.21 20.11 -0.76
CA ALA A 92 1.61 19.96 -0.36
C ALA A 92 2.19 21.32 0.05
N VAL A 93 2.95 21.33 1.14
CA VAL A 93 3.59 22.53 1.68
C VAL A 93 5.09 22.30 1.76
N GLY A 94 5.86 23.16 1.12
CA GLY A 94 7.32 23.14 1.15
C GLY A 94 7.91 24.00 2.26
N ASP A 95 9.19 24.30 2.12
CA ASP A 95 9.90 25.21 3.02
C ASP A 95 9.51 26.67 2.78
N GLY A 96 9.89 27.52 3.73
CA GLY A 96 9.67 28.97 3.71
C GLY A 96 8.73 29.45 4.81
N GLU A 97 8.74 30.77 5.03
CA GLU A 97 7.96 31.44 6.06
C GLU A 97 7.06 32.53 5.44
N GLY A 98 5.86 32.70 6.01
CA GLY A 98 4.90 33.70 5.53
C GLY A 98 4.60 33.54 4.04
N GLU A 99 4.85 34.60 3.26
CA GLU A 99 4.60 34.66 1.82
C GLU A 99 5.64 33.87 0.99
N SER A 100 6.81 33.59 1.57
CA SER A 100 7.83 32.75 0.92
C SER A 100 7.57 31.25 1.09
N ARG A 101 6.56 30.89 1.90
CA ARG A 101 6.21 29.49 2.13
C ARG A 101 5.66 28.89 0.86
N LEU A 102 6.36 27.90 0.34
CA LEU A 102 5.96 27.22 -0.87
C LEU A 102 4.72 26.37 -0.60
N ILE A 103 3.64 26.60 -1.35
CA ILE A 103 2.39 25.84 -1.24
C ILE A 103 1.96 25.44 -2.64
N SER A 104 1.68 24.15 -2.85
CA SER A 104 1.19 23.68 -4.14
C SER A 104 -0.21 24.23 -4.45
N ALA A 105 -0.56 24.29 -5.73
CA ALA A 105 -1.98 24.36 -6.11
C ALA A 105 -2.75 23.19 -5.47
N PRO A 106 -4.00 23.38 -5.00
CA PRO A 106 -4.76 22.32 -4.38
C PRO A 106 -5.09 21.23 -5.40
N GLY A 107 -4.79 19.99 -5.06
CA GLY A 107 -5.29 18.83 -5.79
C GLY A 107 -6.71 18.54 -5.33
N ILE A 108 -7.68 18.51 -6.25
CA ILE A 108 -9.09 18.20 -5.95
C ILE A 108 -9.49 16.92 -6.70
N ASP A 109 -10.20 16.01 -6.02
CA ASP A 109 -10.87 14.86 -6.63
C ASP A 109 -12.19 15.33 -7.25
N THR A 110 -12.11 15.76 -8.51
CA THR A 110 -13.27 16.33 -9.23
C THR A 110 -14.37 15.31 -9.46
N ILE A 111 -14.06 14.01 -9.48
CA ILE A 111 -15.05 12.94 -9.69
C ILE A 111 -15.93 12.83 -8.44
N ARG A 112 -15.32 12.71 -7.27
CA ARG A 112 -16.06 12.63 -6.00
C ARG A 112 -16.73 13.95 -5.63
N GLU A 113 -16.08 15.08 -5.92
CA GLU A 113 -16.71 16.39 -5.75
C GLU A 113 -17.97 16.52 -6.60
N ALA A 114 -17.95 16.09 -7.87
CA ALA A 114 -19.13 16.07 -8.73
C ALA A 114 -20.22 15.09 -8.25
N ALA A 115 -19.83 14.00 -7.58
CA ALA A 115 -20.74 13.05 -6.95
C ALA A 115 -21.30 13.55 -5.59
N GLY A 116 -20.97 14.77 -5.16
CA GLY A 116 -21.51 15.39 -3.94
C GLY A 116 -20.80 14.99 -2.65
N TRP A 117 -19.59 14.41 -2.75
CA TRP A 117 -18.82 14.06 -1.57
C TRP A 117 -18.29 15.31 -0.85
N PRO A 118 -18.19 15.28 0.49
CA PRO A 118 -17.59 16.39 1.24
C PRO A 118 -16.10 16.54 0.92
N ARG A 119 -15.59 17.77 1.06
CA ARG A 119 -14.16 18.04 1.00
C ARG A 119 -13.48 17.54 2.27
N LEU A 120 -12.74 16.44 2.14
CA LEU A 120 -11.84 15.92 3.16
C LEU A 120 -10.44 16.41 2.82
N GLU A 121 -9.94 17.36 3.60
CA GLU A 121 -8.65 18.02 3.37
C GLU A 121 -7.51 17.27 4.05
N GLU A 122 -6.46 16.99 3.28
CA GLU A 122 -5.18 16.50 3.76
C GLU A 122 -4.07 17.47 3.36
N ARG A 123 -3.31 17.94 4.36
CA ARG A 123 -2.22 18.88 4.16
C ARG A 123 -0.94 18.32 4.75
N ARG A 124 0.09 18.16 3.91
CA ARG A 124 1.39 17.62 4.34
C ARG A 124 2.51 18.63 4.16
N ASN A 125 3.37 18.73 5.18
CA ASN A 125 4.58 19.53 5.13
C ASN A 125 5.74 18.65 4.67
N PHE A 126 6.46 19.13 3.65
CA PHE A 126 7.65 18.54 3.10
C PHE A 126 8.79 19.52 3.34
N SER A 127 9.78 19.08 4.10
CA SER A 127 10.93 19.91 4.42
C SER A 127 12.06 19.69 3.42
N GLY A 128 12.85 20.72 3.14
CA GLY A 128 13.89 20.72 2.11
C GLY A 128 13.37 20.90 0.69
N VAL A 129 12.12 21.36 0.53
CA VAL A 129 11.48 21.56 -0.78
C VAL A 129 11.37 23.05 -1.05
N ASP A 130 12.20 23.54 -1.97
CA ASP A 130 12.34 24.95 -2.33
C ASP A 130 11.96 25.27 -3.78
N SER A 131 11.44 24.30 -4.53
CA SER A 131 11.03 24.48 -5.94
C SER A 131 9.58 24.07 -6.22
N GLU A 132 8.91 24.87 -7.07
CA GLU A 132 7.53 24.63 -7.49
C GLU A 132 7.33 23.28 -8.19
N GLU A 133 8.33 22.84 -8.95
CA GLU A 133 8.28 21.53 -9.62
C GLU A 133 8.25 20.38 -8.61
N THR A 134 9.11 20.45 -7.58
CA THR A 134 9.18 19.42 -6.55
C THR A 134 7.90 19.39 -5.72
N ILE A 135 7.37 20.55 -5.32
CA ILE A 135 6.13 20.59 -4.53
C ILE A 135 4.91 20.10 -5.34
N ALA A 136 4.86 20.38 -6.64
CA ALA A 136 3.83 19.85 -7.53
C ALA A 136 3.92 18.32 -7.65
N ALA A 137 5.15 17.76 -7.73
CA ALA A 137 5.36 16.32 -7.73
C ALA A 137 4.91 15.65 -6.41
N HIS A 138 5.18 16.28 -5.26
CA HIS A 138 4.66 15.81 -3.97
C HIS A 138 3.14 15.83 -3.93
N MET A 139 2.52 16.91 -4.41
CA MET A 139 1.05 17.00 -4.50
C MET A 139 0.48 15.90 -5.39
N ALA A 140 1.07 15.62 -6.55
CA ALA A 140 0.64 14.53 -7.43
C ALA A 140 0.70 13.15 -6.75
N ARG A 141 1.76 12.89 -5.96
CA ARG A 141 1.85 11.66 -5.15
C ARG A 141 0.80 11.59 -4.06
N MET A 142 0.51 12.71 -3.40
CA MET A 142 -0.59 12.77 -2.42
C MET A 142 -1.92 12.43 -3.09
N LYS A 143 -2.20 12.92 -4.31
CA LYS A 143 -3.43 12.53 -5.03
C LYS A 143 -3.51 11.01 -5.20
N GLN A 144 -2.43 10.37 -5.64
CA GLN A 144 -2.39 8.91 -5.81
C GLN A 144 -2.58 8.14 -4.50
N ALA A 145 -2.04 8.65 -3.39
CA ALA A 145 -2.10 7.98 -2.10
C ALA A 145 -3.43 8.14 -1.37
N PHE A 146 -4.17 9.22 -1.62
CA PHE A 146 -5.33 9.60 -0.82
C PHE A 146 -6.66 9.64 -1.58
N PHE A 147 -6.62 9.90 -2.88
CA PHE A 147 -7.86 9.94 -3.66
C PHE A 147 -8.35 8.51 -3.84
N GLY A 148 -9.63 8.28 -3.57
CA GLY A 148 -10.20 6.93 -3.59
C GLY A 148 -9.99 6.11 -2.33
N GLY A 149 -9.32 6.67 -1.31
CA GLY A 149 -9.03 5.96 -0.08
C GLY A 149 -8.08 4.78 -0.32
N GLN A 150 -7.75 4.07 0.75
CA GLN A 150 -6.92 2.88 0.63
C GLN A 150 -7.81 1.65 0.55
N THR A 151 -7.82 1.06 -0.64
CA THR A 151 -8.44 -0.24 -0.87
C THR A 151 -7.45 -1.34 -0.56
N LEU A 152 -7.84 -2.23 0.34
CA LEU A 152 -7.07 -3.43 0.65
C LEU A 152 -7.99 -4.65 0.68
N VAL A 153 -7.43 -5.80 0.35
CA VAL A 153 -8.10 -7.08 0.50
C VAL A 153 -7.20 -8.01 1.29
N THR A 154 -7.72 -8.54 2.39
CA THR A 154 -7.07 -9.61 3.13
C THR A 154 -7.73 -10.92 2.75
N LEU A 155 -6.95 -11.84 2.20
CA LEU A 155 -7.43 -13.16 1.82
C LEU A 155 -7.22 -14.13 2.97
N GLU A 156 -7.99 -15.19 3.02
CA GLU A 156 -7.61 -16.43 3.69
C GLU A 156 -7.29 -17.45 2.59
N ALA A 157 -6.03 -17.85 2.52
CA ALA A 157 -5.51 -18.74 1.48
C ALA A 157 -4.92 -20.01 2.10
N LYS A 158 -5.01 -21.12 1.37
CA LYS A 158 -4.37 -22.38 1.73
C LYS A 158 -2.86 -22.27 1.52
N ILE A 159 -2.09 -22.88 2.42
CA ILE A 159 -0.67 -23.13 2.19
C ILE A 159 -0.56 -24.38 1.31
N PRO A 160 0.23 -24.35 0.22
CA PRO A 160 0.39 -25.51 -0.67
C PRO A 160 1.00 -26.69 0.08
N GLY A 161 0.43 -27.88 -0.12
CA GLY A 161 1.02 -29.15 0.28
C GLY A 161 1.87 -29.77 -0.83
N ASP A 162 2.34 -30.99 -0.61
CA ASP A 162 3.11 -31.73 -1.59
C ASP A 162 2.27 -31.98 -2.87
N GLY A 163 2.71 -31.41 -3.99
CA GLY A 163 2.07 -31.56 -5.29
C GLY A 163 1.09 -30.44 -5.67
N ASP A 164 0.88 -29.46 -4.79
CA ASP A 164 0.13 -28.26 -5.12
C ASP A 164 1.01 -27.25 -5.89
N TYR A 165 0.40 -26.53 -6.84
CA TYR A 165 1.10 -25.59 -7.73
C TYR A 165 0.74 -24.12 -7.48
N TYR A 166 0.00 -23.82 -6.41
CA TYR A 166 -0.47 -22.47 -6.12
C TYR A 166 0.45 -21.74 -5.13
N THR A 167 0.42 -20.41 -5.17
CA THR A 167 1.29 -19.52 -4.38
C THR A 167 1.28 -19.85 -2.89
N GLY A 168 2.46 -20.15 -2.34
CA GLY A 168 2.68 -20.24 -0.90
C GLY A 168 3.41 -19.02 -0.32
N PRO A 169 3.46 -18.91 1.02
CA PRO A 169 4.18 -17.83 1.70
C PRO A 169 5.71 -17.88 1.49
N ALA A 170 6.27 -19.04 1.10
CA ALA A 170 7.70 -19.19 0.84
C ALA A 170 8.10 -18.72 -0.58
N ASP A 171 7.14 -18.68 -1.51
CA ASP A 171 7.38 -18.32 -2.91
C ASP A 171 7.30 -16.80 -3.14
N LEU A 172 6.68 -16.08 -2.20
CA LEU A 172 6.33 -14.68 -2.33
C LEU A 172 7.25 -13.79 -1.49
N THR A 173 7.76 -12.71 -2.07
CA THR A 173 8.38 -11.60 -1.33
C THR A 173 7.39 -10.45 -1.15
N LEU A 174 7.44 -9.76 0.00
CA LEU A 174 6.64 -8.55 0.20
C LEU A 174 6.93 -7.52 -0.89
N GLY A 175 5.87 -6.92 -1.41
CA GLY A 175 5.90 -6.03 -2.55
C GLY A 175 5.79 -6.73 -3.91
N ASP A 176 5.88 -8.06 -4.01
CA ASP A 176 5.58 -8.74 -5.27
C ASP A 176 4.11 -8.54 -5.65
N THR A 177 3.85 -8.30 -6.94
CA THR A 177 2.48 -8.32 -7.46
C THR A 177 1.95 -9.74 -7.54
N ALA A 178 0.68 -9.92 -7.22
CA ALA A 178 -0.05 -11.16 -7.41
C ALA A 178 -1.38 -10.88 -8.12
N GLN A 179 -1.81 -11.83 -8.96
CA GLN A 179 -3.15 -11.80 -9.51
C GLN A 179 -4.13 -12.20 -8.40
N VAL A 180 -5.19 -11.41 -8.22
CA VAL A 180 -6.28 -11.69 -7.29
C VAL A 180 -7.57 -11.82 -8.07
N ASN A 181 -8.11 -13.03 -8.07
CA ASN A 181 -9.42 -13.36 -8.62
C ASN A 181 -10.31 -13.86 -7.47
N VAL A 182 -11.07 -12.94 -6.89
CA VAL A 182 -11.97 -13.23 -5.77
C VAL A 182 -13.40 -13.17 -6.28
N ARG A 183 -14.10 -14.28 -6.02
CA ARG A 183 -15.55 -14.42 -6.16
C ARG A 183 -16.07 -15.04 -4.89
N VAL A 184 -16.78 -14.27 -4.07
CA VAL A 184 -17.39 -14.73 -2.81
C VAL A 184 -18.87 -14.36 -2.83
N GLY A 185 -19.73 -15.37 -2.73
CA GLY A 185 -21.19 -15.21 -2.68
C GLY A 185 -21.70 -15.09 -1.25
N GLN A 186 -22.87 -14.46 -1.06
CA GLN A 186 -23.53 -14.37 0.24
C GLN A 186 -24.36 -15.61 0.60
N ASP A 187 -24.73 -16.46 -0.38
CA ASP A 187 -25.58 -17.63 -0.18
C ASP A 187 -25.13 -18.80 -1.09
N PRO A 188 -24.96 -20.03 -0.59
CA PRO A 188 -24.60 -21.19 -1.43
C PRO A 188 -25.66 -21.64 -2.45
N VAL A 189 -26.80 -20.96 -2.57
CA VAL A 189 -27.93 -21.38 -3.41
C VAL A 189 -28.14 -20.51 -4.66
N ASP A 190 -27.70 -19.24 -4.65
CA ASP A 190 -27.80 -18.33 -5.80
C ASP A 190 -26.40 -17.96 -6.33
N LEU A 191 -26.00 -18.64 -7.40
CA LEU A 191 -24.70 -18.44 -8.07
C LEU A 191 -24.62 -17.15 -8.90
N ASP A 192 -25.73 -16.40 -9.00
CA ASP A 192 -25.85 -15.20 -9.84
C ASP A 192 -25.60 -13.89 -9.05
N GLU A 193 -25.46 -13.94 -7.71
CA GLU A 193 -25.23 -12.77 -6.86
C GLU A 193 -23.97 -12.96 -5.98
N PHE A 194 -22.82 -12.57 -6.53
CA PHE A 194 -21.57 -12.50 -5.74
C PHE A 194 -21.55 -11.21 -4.94
N ALA A 195 -21.29 -11.33 -3.63
CA ALA A 195 -21.12 -10.16 -2.77
C ALA A 195 -19.81 -9.42 -3.06
N ILE A 196 -18.80 -10.13 -3.60
CA ILE A 196 -17.51 -9.58 -3.99
C ILE A 196 -17.07 -10.22 -5.30
N GLU A 197 -16.84 -9.39 -6.32
CA GLU A 197 -16.08 -9.75 -7.52
C GLU A 197 -14.87 -8.81 -7.65
N LEU A 198 -13.67 -9.38 -7.61
CA LEU A 198 -12.41 -8.66 -7.81
C LEU A 198 -11.54 -9.46 -8.77
N ASP A 199 -11.14 -8.83 -9.87
CA ASP A 199 -10.13 -9.34 -10.81
C ASP A 199 -9.08 -8.25 -11.02
N ALA A 200 -7.95 -8.37 -10.32
CA ALA A 200 -6.92 -7.33 -10.29
C ALA A 200 -5.52 -7.90 -10.14
N VAL A 201 -4.51 -7.06 -10.40
CA VAL A 201 -3.10 -7.36 -10.12
C VAL A 201 -2.59 -6.34 -9.12
N TRP A 202 -2.46 -6.78 -7.87
CA TRP A 202 -2.08 -5.91 -6.75
C TRP A 202 -0.85 -6.44 -6.03
N PRO A 203 -0.04 -5.55 -5.45
CA PRO A 203 1.05 -5.95 -4.57
C PRO A 203 0.58 -6.56 -3.26
N VAL A 204 1.32 -7.56 -2.80
CA VAL A 204 1.17 -8.08 -1.45
C VAL A 204 1.99 -7.21 -0.49
N ILE A 205 1.31 -6.56 0.45
CA ILE A 205 1.92 -5.61 1.39
C ILE A 205 2.18 -6.21 2.77
N GLY A 206 1.61 -7.38 3.04
CA GLY A 206 1.78 -8.10 4.29
C GLY A 206 1.17 -9.48 4.23
N TYR A 207 1.49 -10.32 5.20
CA TYR A 207 0.77 -11.56 5.43
C TYR A 207 0.90 -12.01 6.89
N SER A 208 0.01 -12.90 7.32
CA SER A 208 0.15 -13.64 8.58
C SER A 208 -0.11 -15.13 8.36
N LEU A 209 0.41 -15.98 9.24
CA LEU A 209 0.24 -17.43 9.18
C LEU A 209 -0.75 -17.86 10.26
N SER A 210 -1.60 -18.84 9.95
CA SER A 210 -2.43 -19.48 10.96
C SER A 210 -1.56 -20.27 11.95
N GLN A 211 -2.05 -20.46 13.18
CA GLN A 211 -1.30 -21.21 14.20
C GLN A 211 -1.07 -22.67 13.80
N ASP A 212 -1.97 -23.26 13.02
CA ASP A 212 -1.85 -24.63 12.52
C ASP A 212 -1.03 -24.74 11.23
N MET A 213 -0.54 -23.60 10.69
CA MET A 213 0.29 -23.52 9.49
C MET A 213 -0.36 -24.18 8.26
N LYS A 214 -1.69 -24.22 8.20
CA LYS A 214 -2.45 -24.73 7.05
C LYS A 214 -2.98 -23.61 6.17
N THR A 215 -3.22 -22.44 6.74
CA THR A 215 -3.68 -21.26 6.02
C THR A 215 -2.78 -20.08 6.30
N TRP A 216 -2.83 -19.11 5.41
CA TRP A 216 -2.15 -17.85 5.55
C TRP A 216 -3.05 -16.73 5.05
N LYS A 217 -2.81 -15.53 5.55
CA LYS A 217 -3.64 -14.36 5.28
C LYS A 217 -2.82 -13.28 4.59
N PRO A 218 -2.62 -13.35 3.26
CA PRO A 218 -1.97 -12.30 2.51
C PRO A 218 -2.89 -11.08 2.40
N THR A 219 -2.32 -9.90 2.56
CA THR A 219 -2.99 -8.61 2.38
C THR A 219 -2.44 -7.94 1.13
N LEU A 220 -3.34 -7.64 0.19
CA LEU A 220 -3.03 -6.93 -1.04
C LEU A 220 -3.65 -5.54 -0.99
N ALA A 221 -2.99 -4.56 -1.61
CA ALA A 221 -3.47 -3.18 -1.63
C ALA A 221 -3.50 -2.62 -3.05
N ASP A 222 -4.57 -1.91 -3.39
CA ASP A 222 -4.58 -1.10 -4.61
C ASP A 222 -3.71 0.13 -4.39
N LEU A 223 -2.60 0.23 -5.14
CA LEU A 223 -1.73 1.39 -5.14
C LEU A 223 -2.00 2.33 -6.31
N THR A 224 -3.05 2.07 -7.10
CA THR A 224 -3.42 2.87 -8.28
C THR A 224 -4.51 3.91 -7.98
N GLY A 225 -5.18 3.83 -6.82
CA GLY A 225 -6.19 4.80 -6.38
C GLY A 225 -7.52 4.69 -7.13
N GLY A 226 -7.86 3.50 -7.64
CA GLY A 226 -9.09 3.24 -8.39
C GLY A 226 -10.16 2.59 -7.51
N ASP A 227 -11.41 3.08 -7.61
CA ASP A 227 -12.56 2.40 -6.99
C ASP A 227 -12.64 0.94 -7.49
N ILE A 228 -12.80 -0.01 -6.56
CA ILE A 228 -13.31 -1.33 -6.92
C ILE A 228 -14.74 -1.09 -7.39
N GLY A 229 -15.03 -1.42 -8.65
CA GLY A 229 -16.38 -1.30 -9.19
C GLY A 229 -17.37 -2.08 -8.34
N ALA A 230 -18.23 -1.37 -7.61
CA ALA A 230 -19.51 -1.92 -7.21
C ALA A 230 -20.29 -2.17 -8.50
N SER A 231 -20.43 -3.44 -8.88
CA SER A 231 -21.32 -3.87 -9.95
C SER A 231 -22.73 -3.35 -9.67
N GLY A 232 -23.31 -2.65 -10.64
CA GLY A 232 -24.71 -2.22 -10.63
C GLY A 232 -25.68 -3.35 -10.98
#